data_AF-A0A0U1PZV9-F1
#
_entry.id   AF-A0A0U1PZV9-F1
#
_cell.length_a   1.000
_cell.length_b   1.000
_cell.length_c   1.000
_cell.angle_alpha   90.00
_cell.angle_beta   90.00
_cell.angle_gamma   90.00
#
_symmetry.space_group_name_H-M   'P 1'
#
loop_
_entity.id
_entity.type
_entity.pdbx_description
1 polymer ?
#
loop_
_entity_poly.entity_id
_entity_poly.type
_entity_poly.pdbx_seq_one_letter_code
_entity_poly.pdbx_strand_id
1 'polypeptide(L)'
;MLVLRHAWQQQHLQPLVCRETASELLRVLAFPKFKLSNLEQQELLADFLPYADVVELPAPWPDLPVCRDEKDQVFLVLAHVGKADALITGDADILAMREDFPGLIMTAEAFAARRA
;
A
#
# COMPACT_ATOMS: atom_id res chain seq x y z
N MET A 1 0.69 10.91 9.61
CA MET A 1 0.62 10.88 8.13
C MET A 1 1.73 11.67 7.44
N LEU A 2 2.01 12.94 7.78
CA LEU A 2 3.10 13.71 7.14
C LEU A 2 4.47 13.01 7.19
N VAL A 3 4.76 12.23 8.24
CA VAL A 3 6.02 11.50 8.40
C VAL A 3 6.25 10.47 7.29
N LEU A 4 5.22 9.72 6.87
CA LEU A 4 5.37 8.74 5.79
C LEU A 4 5.63 9.43 4.44
N ARG A 5 4.87 10.51 4.17
CA ARG A 5 5.02 11.28 2.94
C ARG A 5 6.44 11.82 2.76
N HIS A 6 6.96 12.49 3.78
CA HIS A 6 8.33 12.99 3.73
C HIS A 6 9.35 11.85 3.64
N ALA A 7 9.11 10.71 4.31
CA ALA A 7 10.04 9.60 4.28
C ALA A 7 10.19 8.97 2.89
N TRP A 8 9.12 8.79 2.10
CA TRP A 8 9.28 8.30 0.73
C TRP A 8 9.85 9.36 -0.21
N GLN A 9 9.51 10.64 -0.03
CA GLN A 9 10.06 11.74 -0.84
C GLN A 9 11.58 11.92 -0.63
N GLN A 10 12.08 11.57 0.56
CA GLN A 10 13.50 11.54 0.90
C GLN A 10 14.16 10.19 0.60
N GLN A 11 13.47 9.26 -0.06
CA GLN A 11 13.95 7.90 -0.36
C GLN A 11 14.33 7.08 0.87
N HIS A 12 13.82 7.45 2.05
CA HIS A 12 13.92 6.65 3.27
C HIS A 12 12.88 5.53 3.35
N LEU A 13 11.93 5.52 2.41
CA LEU A 13 10.95 4.45 2.18
C LEU A 13 10.75 4.32 0.67
N GLN A 14 10.60 3.08 0.20
CA GLN A 14 10.25 2.79 -1.18
C GLN A 14 8.84 2.17 -1.19
N PRO A 15 7.78 2.94 -1.48
CA PRO A 15 6.46 2.38 -1.74
C PRO A 15 6.50 1.37 -2.88
N LEU A 16 5.72 0.31 -2.76
CA LEU A 16 5.54 -0.67 -3.83
C LEU A 16 4.13 -0.53 -4.42
N VAL A 17 4.03 -0.61 -5.74
CA VAL A 17 2.76 -0.64 -6.47
C VAL A 17 2.75 -1.76 -7.48
N CYS A 18 1.58 -2.32 -7.76
CA CYS A 18 1.35 -3.12 -8.95
C CYS A 18 0.25 -2.47 -9.80
N ARG A 19 -0.08 -3.09 -10.94
CA ARG A 19 -1.13 -2.61 -11.84
C ARG A 19 -2.46 -2.44 -11.11
N GLU A 20 -2.83 -3.42 -10.31
CA GLU A 20 -4.11 -3.49 -9.61
C GLU A 20 -4.19 -2.40 -8.54
N THR A 21 -3.17 -2.25 -7.69
CA THR A 21 -3.19 -1.24 -6.62
C THR A 21 -3.08 0.18 -7.16
N ALA A 22 -2.32 0.41 -8.24
CA ALA A 22 -2.26 1.71 -8.91
C ALA A 22 -3.61 2.07 -9.56
N SER A 23 -4.28 1.09 -10.18
CA SER A 23 -5.61 1.27 -10.76
C SER A 23 -6.66 1.57 -9.69
N GLU A 24 -6.60 0.88 -8.55
CA GLU A 24 -7.46 1.14 -7.40
C GLU A 24 -7.24 2.55 -6.85
N LEU A 25 -5.99 3.00 -6.70
CA LEU A 25 -5.68 4.37 -6.27
C LEU A 25 -6.28 5.42 -7.20
N LEU A 26 -6.08 5.26 -8.52
CA LEU A 26 -6.66 6.15 -9.53
C LEU A 26 -8.19 6.22 -9.43
N ARG A 27 -8.83 5.05 -9.28
CA ARG A 27 -10.28 4.93 -9.16
C ARG A 27 -10.81 5.57 -7.88
N VAL A 28 -10.13 5.35 -6.75
CA VAL A 28 -10.54 5.87 -5.44
C VAL A 28 -10.42 7.39 -5.40
N LEU A 29 -9.32 7.96 -5.92
CA LEU A 29 -9.15 9.42 -5.98
C LEU A 29 -10.24 10.12 -6.79
N ALA A 30 -10.83 9.43 -7.76
CA ALA A 30 -11.95 9.93 -8.55
C ALA A 30 -13.31 9.85 -7.82
N PHE A 31 -13.41 9.25 -6.63
CA PHE A 31 -14.70 9.16 -5.94
C PHE A 31 -15.21 10.52 -5.45
N PRO A 32 -16.49 10.87 -5.71
CA PRO A 32 -17.06 12.17 -5.31
C PRO A 32 -16.95 12.49 -3.82
N LYS A 33 -16.91 11.47 -2.95
CA LYS A 33 -16.80 11.65 -1.49
C LYS A 33 -15.52 12.38 -1.07
N PHE A 34 -14.46 12.32 -1.88
CA PHE A 34 -13.19 13.03 -1.62
C PHE A 34 -13.22 14.49 -2.07
N LYS A 35 -14.19 14.87 -2.93
CA LYS A 35 -14.36 16.25 -3.43
C LYS A 35 -13.09 16.83 -4.09
N LEU A 36 -12.31 15.98 -4.75
CA LEU A 36 -11.08 16.39 -5.44
C LEU A 36 -11.39 16.75 -6.89
N SER A 37 -10.88 17.90 -7.33
CA SER A 37 -10.77 18.26 -8.74
C SER A 37 -9.78 17.35 -9.48
N ASN A 38 -9.86 17.31 -10.81
CA ASN A 38 -8.90 16.55 -11.61
C ASN A 38 -7.45 17.01 -11.39
N LEU A 39 -7.24 18.30 -11.14
CA LEU A 39 -5.91 18.85 -10.85
C LEU A 39 -5.38 18.33 -9.51
N GLU A 40 -6.18 18.37 -8.45
CA GLU A 40 -5.78 17.86 -7.13
C GLU A 40 -5.53 16.34 -7.17
N GLN A 41 -6.29 15.58 -7.95
CA GLN A 41 -6.01 14.15 -8.15
C GLN A 41 -4.65 13.94 -8.82
N GLN A 42 -4.33 14.72 -9.86
CA GLN A 42 -3.02 14.65 -10.55
C GLN A 42 -1.87 15.06 -9.64
N GLU A 43 -2.04 16.10 -8.82
CA GLU A 43 -1.04 16.53 -7.83
C GLU A 43 -0.76 15.43 -6.79
N LEU A 44 -1.81 14.78 -6.26
CA LEU A 44 -1.65 13.67 -5.32
C LEU A 44 -0.92 12.47 -5.94
N LEU A 45 -1.19 12.18 -7.22
CA LEU A 45 -0.50 11.11 -7.94
C LEU A 45 0.96 11.48 -8.22
N ALA A 46 1.25 12.73 -8.60
CA ALA A 46 2.60 13.23 -8.82
C ALA A 46 3.43 13.24 -7.52
N ASP A 47 2.80 13.40 -6.37
CA ASP A 47 3.44 13.34 -5.05
C ASP A 47 3.81 11.91 -4.59
N PHE A 48 3.28 10.89 -5.27
CA PHE A 48 3.39 9.49 -4.84
C PHE A 48 4.05 8.59 -5.91
N LEU A 49 3.50 8.54 -7.12
CA LEU A 49 3.90 7.58 -8.15
C LEU A 49 5.39 7.66 -8.54
N PRO A 50 6.04 8.84 -8.63
CA PRO A 50 7.47 8.91 -8.95
C PRO A 50 8.39 8.25 -7.91
N TYR A 51 7.90 8.04 -6.69
CA TYR A 51 8.65 7.45 -5.59
C TYR A 51 8.33 5.97 -5.40
N ALA A 52 7.38 5.41 -6.16
CA ALA A 52 6.94 4.03 -6.00
C ALA A 52 7.64 3.09 -7.00
N ASP A 53 8.09 1.93 -6.51
CA ASP A 53 8.58 0.85 -7.38
C ASP A 53 7.41 0.01 -7.90
N VAL A 54 7.46 -0.27 -9.20
CA VAL A 54 6.46 -1.12 -9.86
C VAL A 54 6.87 -2.58 -9.74
N VAL A 55 6.01 -3.38 -9.13
CA VAL A 55 6.15 -4.83 -9.00
C VAL A 55 5.18 -5.50 -9.95
N GLU A 56 5.71 -6.35 -10.83
CA GLU A 56 4.89 -7.22 -11.67
C GLU A 56 4.45 -8.44 -10.85
N LEU A 57 3.13 -8.64 -10.76
CA LEU A 57 2.58 -9.80 -10.06
C LEU A 57 2.48 -11.00 -11.01
N PRO A 58 2.82 -12.21 -10.56
CA PRO A 58 2.68 -13.42 -11.37
C PRO A 58 1.20 -13.77 -11.59
N ALA A 59 0.92 -14.54 -12.64
CA ALA A 59 -0.37 -15.18 -12.86
C ALA A 59 -0.12 -16.69 -13.06
N PRO A 60 -0.61 -17.57 -12.15
CA PRO A 60 -1.45 -17.28 -10.97
C PRO A 60 -0.67 -16.59 -9.83
N TRP A 61 -1.41 -16.02 -8.88
CA TRP A 61 -0.85 -15.50 -7.62
C TRP A 61 -0.23 -16.63 -6.77
N PRO A 62 0.78 -16.31 -5.94
CA PRO A 62 1.34 -17.27 -4.99
C PRO A 62 0.28 -17.75 -4.00
N ASP A 63 0.45 -18.98 -3.52
CA ASP A 63 -0.39 -19.56 -2.47
C ASP A 63 -0.05 -18.89 -1.14
N LEU A 64 -0.93 -17.97 -0.72
CA LEU A 64 -0.82 -17.20 0.51
C LEU A 64 -2.09 -17.37 1.34
N PRO A 65 -2.00 -17.19 2.66
CA PRO A 65 -3.17 -17.05 3.52
C PRO A 65 -4.21 -16.09 2.91
N VAL A 66 -5.47 -16.53 2.92
CA VAL A 66 -6.57 -15.83 2.24
C VAL A 66 -7.13 -14.76 3.16
N CYS A 67 -7.10 -13.51 2.68
CA CYS A 67 -7.76 -12.39 3.35
C CYS A 67 -9.28 -12.58 3.33
N ARG A 68 -9.96 -12.16 4.40
CA ARG A 68 -11.43 -12.21 4.49
C ARG A 68 -12.09 -11.39 3.37
N ASP A 69 -11.51 -10.24 3.02
CA ASP A 69 -11.90 -9.49 1.82
C ASP A 69 -10.98 -9.89 0.66
N GLU A 70 -11.56 -10.55 -0.35
CA GLU A 70 -10.86 -10.97 -1.56
C GLU A 70 -10.21 -9.79 -2.31
N LYS A 71 -10.76 -8.58 -2.19
CA LYS A 71 -10.21 -7.37 -2.83
C LYS A 71 -8.90 -6.93 -2.19
N ASP A 72 -8.71 -7.27 -0.91
CA ASP A 72 -7.51 -6.91 -0.16
C ASP A 72 -6.37 -7.92 -0.33
N GLN A 73 -6.65 -9.09 -0.90
CA GLN A 73 -5.64 -10.13 -1.16
C GLN A 73 -4.44 -9.60 -1.96
N VAL A 74 -4.68 -8.67 -2.88
CA VAL A 74 -3.64 -8.06 -3.73
C VAL A 74 -2.55 -7.37 -2.92
N PHE A 75 -2.87 -6.80 -1.75
CA PHE A 75 -1.88 -6.13 -0.91
C PHE A 75 -0.93 -7.13 -0.23
N LEU A 76 -1.45 -8.31 0.17
CA LEU A 76 -0.63 -9.40 0.69
C LEU A 76 0.27 -9.98 -0.40
N VAL A 77 -0.28 -10.19 -1.60
CA VAL A 77 0.47 -10.68 -2.77
C VAL A 77 1.57 -9.69 -3.16
N LEU A 78 1.25 -8.39 -3.25
CA LEU A 78 2.22 -7.35 -3.56
C LEU A 78 3.34 -7.27 -2.51
N ALA A 79 2.99 -7.31 -1.22
CA ALA A 79 3.97 -7.31 -0.15
C ALA A 79 4.90 -8.54 -0.22
N HIS A 80 4.35 -9.72 -0.51
CA HIS A 80 5.12 -10.96 -0.64
C HIS A 80 6.04 -10.95 -1.89
N VAL A 81 5.48 -10.70 -3.08
CA VAL A 81 6.22 -10.72 -4.34
C VAL A 81 7.26 -9.60 -4.40
N GLY A 82 6.88 -8.40 -3.95
CA GLY A 82 7.76 -7.24 -3.86
C GLY A 82 8.75 -7.28 -2.69
N LYS A 83 8.69 -8.32 -1.84
CA LYS A 83 9.55 -8.49 -0.65
C LYS A 83 9.54 -7.26 0.25
N ALA A 84 8.35 -6.71 0.51
CA ALA A 84 8.19 -5.53 1.33
C ALA A 84 8.71 -5.76 2.76
N ASP A 85 9.40 -4.77 3.31
CA ASP A 85 9.82 -4.79 4.73
C ASP A 85 8.63 -4.60 5.70
N ALA A 86 7.55 -3.98 5.22
CA ALA A 86 6.33 -3.74 5.97
C ALA A 86 5.12 -3.56 5.05
N LEU A 87 3.95 -4.07 5.46
CA LEU A 87 2.65 -3.70 4.94
C LEU A 87 1.94 -2.81 5.98
N ILE A 88 1.90 -1.50 5.69
CA ILE A 88 1.32 -0.50 6.58
C ILE A 88 -0.16 -0.32 6.24
N THR A 89 -1.04 -0.64 7.17
CA THR A 89 -2.49 -0.62 6.93
C THR A 89 -3.28 -0.16 8.16
N GLY A 90 -4.43 0.45 7.91
CA GLY A 90 -5.48 0.66 8.91
C GLY A 90 -6.71 -0.23 8.70
N ASP A 91 -6.68 -1.11 7.71
CA ASP A 91 -7.77 -2.01 7.37
C ASP A 91 -7.85 -3.19 8.36
N ALA A 92 -9.03 -3.45 8.92
CA ALA A 92 -9.21 -4.45 9.96
C ALA A 92 -9.05 -5.90 9.44
N ASP A 93 -9.43 -6.17 8.19
CA ASP A 93 -9.35 -7.50 7.60
C ASP A 93 -7.89 -7.84 7.26
N ILE A 94 -7.11 -6.89 6.75
CA ILE A 94 -5.65 -7.08 6.59
C ILE A 94 -4.95 -7.17 7.95
N LEU A 95 -5.33 -6.34 8.93
CA LEU A 95 -4.75 -6.38 10.28
C LEU A 95 -4.96 -7.72 10.99
N ALA A 96 -6.07 -8.40 10.72
CA ALA A 96 -6.35 -9.73 11.25
C ALA A 96 -5.37 -10.80 10.73
N MET A 97 -4.72 -10.57 9.58
CA MET A 97 -3.73 -11.50 8.98
C MET A 97 -2.35 -11.42 9.65
N ARG A 98 -2.15 -10.61 10.69
CA ARG A 98 -0.83 -10.43 11.34
C ARG A 98 -0.20 -11.71 11.86
N GLU A 99 -1.00 -12.65 12.33
CA GLU A 99 -0.52 -13.93 12.85
C GLU A 99 0.06 -14.80 11.73
N ASP A 100 -0.50 -14.70 10.52
CA ASP A 100 -0.04 -15.39 9.32
C ASP A 100 1.19 -14.74 8.68
N PHE A 101 1.43 -13.45 8.95
CA PHE A 101 2.56 -12.68 8.42
C PHE A 101 3.35 -11.95 9.54
N PRO A 102 4.06 -12.68 10.42
CA PRO A 102 4.75 -12.09 11.57
C PRO A 102 5.75 -11.01 11.17
N GLY A 103 5.60 -9.82 11.74
CA GLY A 103 6.52 -8.68 11.53
C GLY A 103 6.32 -7.90 10.23
N LEU A 104 5.44 -8.36 9.33
CA LEU A 104 5.13 -7.68 8.07
C LEU A 104 4.02 -6.64 8.25
N ILE A 105 2.88 -7.04 8.81
CA ILE A 105 1.66 -6.21 8.82
C ILE A 105 1.61 -5.33 10.08
N MET A 106 1.50 -4.02 9.91
CA MET A 106 1.45 -3.09 11.05
C MET A 106 0.63 -1.82 10.78
N THR A 107 0.25 -1.10 11.84
CA THR A 107 -0.39 0.21 11.67
C THR A 107 0.67 1.27 11.38
N ALA A 108 0.24 2.43 10.86
CA ALA A 108 1.13 3.56 10.64
C ALA A 108 1.81 4.04 11.93
N GLU A 109 1.08 3.99 13.06
CA GLU A 109 1.60 4.35 14.39
C GLU A 109 2.68 3.38 14.85
N ALA A 110 2.44 2.07 14.71
CA ALA A 110 3.41 1.04 15.05
C ALA A 110 4.67 1.13 14.17
N PHE A 111 4.51 1.39 12.87
CA PHE A 111 5.63 1.59 11.95
C PHE A 111 6.46 2.83 12.34
N ALA A 112 5.80 3.94 12.68
CA ALA A 112 6.48 5.15 13.12
C ALA A 112 7.27 4.92 14.41
N ALA A 113 6.70 4.20 15.39
CA ALA A 113 7.38 3.86 16.64
C ALA A 113 8.61 2.96 16.44
N ARG A 114 8.59 2.06 15.44
CA ARG A 114 9.75 1.21 15.10
C ARG A 114 10.93 1.99 14.51
N ARG A 115 10.69 3.21 14.01
CA ARG A 115 11.69 4.05 13.34
C ARG A 115 12.19 5.22 14.20
N ALA A 116 11.60 5.44 15.37
CA ALA A 116 12.03 6.45 16.34
C ALA A 116 13.20 5.92 17.18
#